data_AF-A0A8H6BX17-F1
#
_entry.id   AF-A0A8H6BX17-F1
#
_cell.length_a   1.000
_cell.length_b   1.000
_cell.length_c   1.000
_cell.angle_alpha   90.00
_cell.angle_beta   90.00
_cell.angle_gamma   90.00
#
_symmetry.space_group_name_H-M   'P 1'
#
loop_
_entity.id
_entity.type
_entity.pdbx_description
1 polymer ?
#
loop_
_entity_poly.entity_id
_entity_poly.type
_entity_poly.pdbx_seq_one_letter_code
_entity_poly.pdbx_strand_id
1 'polypeptide(L)'
;MTVSKYHPPTPREVEVTLGKGVTGTLAIPLAFDSENPFEEGLVPVTHKAALILHGQGGHRNYCYQKTLAHRLANELGIFSLRIDFRGCGNSADNANELEGRTLTQDVEDIQSSADFIRDGKLNGTGIDLTLSSIISHSRGGVAMFLWAQIQDQLGRAGDPSAIIVPNLVNCSARFTSPTVLDRYAGLEGLDFIPVTTYRRGSYQQINLSAREIISLSKPDLSKLTDLSRDWSVLSVYGTEDEIIPKYDSANFANALNRGPLSHTLKLIPDADHNFYGHKEIKADDELHELNPYNLPLKNGKRVNYNYLVTDYIIDFLTPEMELQRFIATSRDIGRVARWKNVDGVSNFRDVGGWRNQDHLVYYVKPHFAFRCANIAGLTETGLQTLQNLGIKAIFDLRSDGEVKNDGYPDNLSKYGIERIHSPVFSNDDYSPQP
;
A
#
# COMPACT_ATOMS: atom_id res chain seq x y z
N MET A 1 -7.96 30.13 -4.24
CA MET A 1 -6.64 30.16 -3.58
C MET A 1 -5.96 28.85 -3.91
N THR A 2 -4.74 28.85 -4.46
CA THR A 2 -4.01 27.62 -4.72
C THR A 2 -3.66 26.96 -3.39
N VAL A 3 -4.30 25.84 -3.07
CA VAL A 3 -4.00 25.08 -1.86
C VAL A 3 -2.58 24.53 -1.99
N SER A 4 -1.71 24.85 -1.04
CA SER A 4 -0.36 24.30 -1.01
C SER A 4 -0.44 22.79 -0.77
N LYS A 5 0.25 21.97 -1.58
CA LYS A 5 0.34 20.51 -1.35
C LYS A 5 0.89 20.14 0.04
N TYR A 6 1.57 21.06 0.71
CA TYR A 6 2.10 20.87 2.07
C TYR A 6 1.14 21.32 3.17
N HIS A 7 -0.02 21.87 2.80
CA HIS A 7 -1.11 22.23 3.71
C HIS A 7 -2.45 21.81 3.07
N PRO A 8 -2.67 20.51 2.86
CA PRO A 8 -3.92 20.02 2.27
C PRO A 8 -5.11 20.37 3.16
N PRO A 9 -6.33 20.45 2.60
CA PRO A 9 -7.56 20.60 3.38
C PRO A 9 -7.68 19.45 4.39
N THR A 10 -8.22 19.73 5.57
CA THR A 10 -8.46 18.67 6.55
C THR A 10 -9.65 17.82 6.09
N PRO A 11 -9.47 16.51 5.84
CA PRO A 11 -10.59 15.60 5.55
C PRO A 11 -11.46 15.43 6.79
N ARG A 12 -12.63 14.78 6.65
CA ARG A 12 -13.42 14.41 7.82
C ARG A 12 -12.66 13.39 8.65
N GLU A 13 -12.38 13.71 9.91
CA GLU A 13 -11.69 12.81 10.84
C GLU A 13 -12.66 12.29 11.90
N VAL A 14 -12.73 10.97 12.04
CA VAL A 14 -13.56 10.29 13.05
C VAL A 14 -12.66 9.52 14.00
N GLU A 15 -12.78 9.79 15.29
CA GLU A 15 -12.12 9.02 16.33
C GLU A 15 -12.83 7.67 16.51
N VAL A 16 -12.06 6.58 16.50
CA VAL A 16 -12.58 5.22 16.53
C VAL A 16 -11.86 4.39 17.60
N THR A 17 -12.53 3.38 18.12
CA THR A 17 -11.94 2.34 18.98
C THR A 17 -12.28 0.97 18.41
N LEU A 18 -11.28 0.11 18.27
CA LEU A 18 -11.38 -1.19 17.62
C LEU A 18 -10.64 -2.27 18.41
N GLY A 19 -10.98 -3.54 18.11
CA GLY A 19 -10.35 -4.71 18.71
C GLY A 19 -10.32 -4.65 20.25
N LYS A 20 -9.15 -4.89 20.83
CA LYS A 20 -8.92 -4.92 22.29
C LYS A 20 -8.64 -3.53 22.88
N GLY A 21 -9.28 -2.48 22.37
CA GLY A 21 -9.11 -1.11 22.83
C GLY A 21 -8.02 -0.32 22.10
N VAL A 22 -7.73 -0.67 20.84
CA VAL A 22 -6.92 0.16 19.94
C VAL A 22 -7.73 1.37 19.57
N THR A 23 -7.18 2.57 19.74
CA THR A 23 -7.79 3.82 19.31
C THR A 23 -7.15 4.30 18.02
N GLY A 24 -7.93 4.95 17.16
CA GLY A 24 -7.45 5.47 15.91
C GLY A 24 -8.28 6.63 15.38
N THR A 25 -7.79 7.24 14.31
CA THR A 25 -8.49 8.30 13.59
C THR A 25 -8.68 7.83 12.15
N LEU A 26 -9.95 7.67 11.75
CA LEU A 26 -10.36 7.39 10.38
C LEU A 26 -10.53 8.73 9.63
N ALA A 27 -9.66 9.00 8.66
CA ALA A 27 -9.79 10.11 7.74
C ALA A 27 -10.57 9.67 6.50
N ILE A 28 -11.64 10.41 6.20
CA ILE A 28 -12.62 10.13 5.16
C ILE A 28 -12.51 11.22 4.08
N PRO A 29 -12.31 10.86 2.80
CA PRO A 29 -12.26 11.84 1.70
C PRO A 29 -13.51 12.72 1.67
N LEU A 30 -13.34 14.03 1.44
CA LEU A 30 -14.44 14.99 1.41
C LEU A 30 -15.51 14.64 0.36
N ALA A 31 -15.07 14.07 -0.78
CA ALA A 31 -15.94 13.61 -1.84
C ALA A 31 -16.91 12.49 -1.43
N PHE A 32 -16.67 11.81 -0.30
CA PHE A 32 -17.54 10.73 0.17
C PHE A 32 -18.94 11.23 0.60
N ASP A 33 -19.00 12.43 1.19
CA ASP A 33 -20.23 13.02 1.70
C ASP A 33 -20.82 14.08 0.73
N SER A 34 -20.20 14.30 -0.42
CA SER A 34 -20.61 15.32 -1.40
C SER A 34 -21.62 14.75 -2.40
N GLU A 35 -22.69 15.52 -2.69
CA GLU A 35 -23.67 15.19 -3.72
C GLU A 35 -23.12 15.34 -5.14
N ASN A 36 -22.16 16.27 -5.35
CA ASN A 36 -21.52 16.49 -6.64
C ASN A 36 -20.02 16.83 -6.49
N PRO A 37 -19.16 15.81 -6.25
CA PRO A 37 -17.73 16.03 -6.01
C PRO A 37 -16.99 16.73 -7.16
N PHE A 38 -17.46 16.55 -8.40
CA PHE A 38 -16.84 17.13 -9.59
C PHE A 38 -17.01 18.64 -9.67
N GLU A 39 -18.23 19.15 -9.39
CA GLU A 39 -18.49 20.60 -9.34
C GLU A 39 -17.73 21.27 -8.19
N GLU A 40 -17.56 20.57 -7.08
CA GLU A 40 -16.79 21.03 -5.93
C GLU A 40 -15.25 20.94 -6.13
N GLY A 41 -14.80 20.37 -7.24
CA GLY A 41 -13.37 20.18 -7.53
C GLY A 41 -12.67 19.20 -6.60
N LEU A 42 -13.41 18.25 -6.03
CA LEU A 42 -12.89 17.23 -5.12
C LEU A 42 -12.39 16.01 -5.89
N VAL A 43 -11.33 15.37 -5.38
CA VAL A 43 -10.86 14.10 -5.93
C VAL A 43 -11.90 13.01 -5.64
N PRO A 44 -12.33 12.22 -6.65
CA PRO A 44 -13.30 11.15 -6.46
C PRO A 44 -12.87 10.15 -5.39
N VAL A 45 -13.81 9.77 -4.51
CA VAL A 45 -13.56 8.78 -3.47
C VAL A 45 -13.36 7.39 -4.07
N THR A 46 -12.40 6.66 -3.53
CA THR A 46 -12.14 5.26 -3.87
C THR A 46 -12.67 4.34 -2.76
N HIS A 47 -12.78 3.03 -3.02
CA HIS A 47 -13.03 2.05 -1.95
C HIS A 47 -11.74 1.56 -1.28
N LYS A 48 -10.62 2.30 -1.43
CA LYS A 48 -9.32 1.92 -0.88
C LYS A 48 -9.09 2.59 0.47
N ALA A 49 -8.44 1.86 1.36
CA ALA A 49 -8.01 2.35 2.66
C ALA A 49 -6.55 2.04 2.94
N ALA A 50 -5.87 3.01 3.55
CA ALA A 50 -4.50 2.89 4.04
C ALA A 50 -4.47 2.79 5.57
N LEU A 51 -3.79 1.78 6.12
CA LEU A 51 -3.50 1.69 7.55
C LEU A 51 -2.13 2.33 7.83
N ILE A 52 -2.08 3.25 8.79
CA ILE A 52 -0.86 4.01 9.13
C ILE A 52 -0.44 3.68 10.57
N LEU A 53 0.81 3.23 10.71
CA LEU A 53 1.37 2.62 11.92
C LEU A 53 2.59 3.41 12.42
N HIS A 54 2.58 3.79 13.71
CA HIS A 54 3.71 4.48 14.33
C HIS A 54 4.75 3.54 14.96
N GLY A 55 5.94 4.08 15.25
CA GLY A 55 7.05 3.39 15.90
C GLY A 55 6.96 3.29 17.43
N GLN A 56 8.06 2.94 18.08
CA GLN A 56 8.14 2.92 19.56
C GLN A 56 8.07 4.34 20.12
N GLY A 57 7.28 4.55 21.19
CA GLY A 57 7.11 5.87 21.82
C GLY A 57 6.37 6.92 20.98
N GLY A 58 5.90 6.55 19.78
CA GLY A 58 5.11 7.40 18.90
C GLY A 58 3.61 7.38 19.21
N HIS A 59 2.86 8.10 18.37
CA HIS A 59 1.40 8.11 18.33
C HIS A 59 0.93 8.34 16.89
N ARG A 60 -0.37 8.18 16.62
CA ARG A 60 -0.99 8.20 15.28
C ARG A 60 -0.83 9.49 14.45
N ASN A 61 -0.40 10.58 15.08
CA ASN A 61 -0.22 11.89 14.42
C ASN A 61 1.28 12.28 14.36
N TYR A 62 2.17 11.37 14.71
CA TYR A 62 3.61 11.60 14.77
C TYR A 62 4.25 11.62 13.37
N CYS A 63 5.32 12.42 13.19
CA CYS A 63 6.04 12.56 11.92
C CYS A 63 5.12 12.97 10.75
N TYR A 64 5.19 12.27 9.62
CA TYR A 64 4.41 12.51 8.42
C TYR A 64 2.98 11.98 8.50
N GLN A 65 2.60 11.20 9.52
CA GLN A 65 1.39 10.36 9.50
C GLN A 65 0.10 11.16 9.29
N LYS A 66 -0.09 12.27 10.02
CA LYS A 66 -1.31 13.10 9.88
C LYS A 66 -1.37 13.78 8.51
N THR A 67 -0.28 14.43 8.10
CA THR A 67 -0.18 15.09 6.79
C THR A 67 -0.39 14.09 5.65
N LEU A 68 0.18 12.88 5.76
CA LEU A 68 0.00 11.81 4.78
C LEU A 68 -1.47 11.41 4.67
N ALA A 69 -2.16 11.18 5.78
CA ALA A 69 -3.59 10.85 5.74
C ALA A 69 -4.43 11.95 5.07
N HIS A 70 -4.10 13.21 5.31
CA HIS A 70 -4.78 14.33 4.66
C HIS A 70 -4.50 14.34 3.15
N ARG A 71 -3.26 14.10 2.74
CA ARG A 71 -2.92 14.01 1.31
C ARG A 71 -3.53 12.79 0.62
N LEU A 72 -3.58 11.63 1.27
CA LEU A 72 -4.26 10.44 0.74
C LEU A 72 -5.73 10.73 0.41
N ALA A 73 -6.42 11.43 1.31
CA ALA A 73 -7.82 11.80 1.13
C ALA A 73 -8.01 12.83 0.01
N ASN A 74 -7.17 13.87 -0.06
CA ASN A 74 -7.36 14.99 -0.97
C ASN A 74 -6.73 14.80 -2.36
N GLU A 75 -5.70 13.97 -2.49
CA GLU A 75 -4.98 13.79 -3.76
C GLU A 75 -5.32 12.45 -4.44
N LEU A 76 -5.67 11.42 -3.67
CA LEU A 76 -5.93 10.08 -4.19
C LEU A 76 -7.33 9.55 -3.87
N GLY A 77 -8.14 10.29 -3.10
CA GLY A 77 -9.47 9.82 -2.68
C GLY A 77 -9.41 8.54 -1.83
N ILE A 78 -8.32 8.33 -1.09
CA ILE A 78 -8.08 7.13 -0.28
C ILE A 78 -8.44 7.41 1.18
N PHE A 79 -9.22 6.50 1.78
CA PHE A 79 -9.47 6.49 3.22
C PHE A 79 -8.18 6.18 3.97
N SER A 80 -8.01 6.69 5.20
CA SER A 80 -6.88 6.22 6.01
C SER A 80 -7.23 6.08 7.47
N LEU A 81 -6.74 5.00 8.08
CA LEU A 81 -6.85 4.73 9.50
C LEU A 81 -5.46 4.88 10.14
N ARG A 82 -5.30 5.88 11.00
CA ARG A 82 -4.09 6.05 11.81
C ARG A 82 -4.38 5.55 13.21
N ILE A 83 -3.63 4.56 13.69
CA ILE A 83 -3.89 3.97 15.02
C ILE A 83 -2.80 4.34 16.03
N ASP A 84 -3.18 4.35 17.30
CA ASP A 84 -2.24 4.19 18.40
C ASP A 84 -2.19 2.70 18.77
N PHE A 85 -1.01 2.07 18.80
CA PHE A 85 -0.90 0.69 19.30
C PHE A 85 -1.30 0.60 20.78
N ARG A 86 -1.75 -0.57 21.25
CA ARG A 86 -1.93 -0.78 22.70
C ARG A 86 -0.65 -0.45 23.46
N GLY A 87 -0.80 0.18 24.61
CA GLY A 87 0.30 0.76 25.40
C GLY A 87 0.82 2.11 24.89
N CYS A 88 0.28 2.68 23.81
CA CYS A 88 0.70 3.95 23.22
C CYS A 88 -0.49 4.92 23.04
N GLY A 89 -0.21 6.23 22.96
CA GLY A 89 -1.22 7.26 22.70
C GLY A 89 -2.46 7.15 23.59
N ASN A 90 -3.64 7.10 22.99
CA ASN A 90 -4.91 6.99 23.73
C ASN A 90 -5.47 5.55 23.80
N SER A 91 -4.75 4.56 23.27
CA SER A 91 -5.21 3.17 23.29
C SER A 91 -5.20 2.56 24.69
N ALA A 92 -5.85 1.43 24.85
CA ALA A 92 -5.79 0.64 26.07
C ALA A 92 -4.34 0.34 26.49
N ASP A 93 -4.14 0.01 27.76
CA ASP A 93 -2.85 -0.44 28.27
C ASP A 93 -2.43 -1.77 27.62
N ASN A 94 -1.17 -2.16 27.78
CA ASN A 94 -0.69 -3.45 27.28
C ASN A 94 -1.46 -4.60 27.95
N ALA A 95 -1.66 -5.71 27.22
CA ALA A 95 -2.35 -6.88 27.75
C ALA A 95 -1.67 -7.43 29.01
N ASN A 96 -0.34 -7.28 29.09
CA ASN A 96 0.45 -7.55 30.28
C ASN A 96 1.49 -6.41 30.44
N GLU A 97 1.46 -5.73 31.58
CA GLU A 97 2.34 -4.60 31.87
C GLU A 97 3.82 -4.99 31.88
N LEU A 98 4.14 -6.17 32.43
CA LEU A 98 5.51 -6.66 32.56
C LEU A 98 6.09 -7.12 31.22
N GLU A 99 5.26 -7.59 30.28
CA GLU A 99 5.69 -7.88 28.90
C GLU A 99 5.78 -6.61 28.05
N GLY A 100 5.00 -5.58 28.38
CA GLY A 100 4.90 -4.34 27.62
C GLY A 100 4.23 -4.53 26.26
N ARG A 101 4.53 -3.63 25.33
CA ARG A 101 4.04 -3.73 23.95
C ARG A 101 4.92 -4.76 23.25
N THR A 102 4.41 -5.97 23.00
CA THR A 102 5.15 -7.01 22.25
C THR A 102 4.83 -6.94 20.76
N LEU A 103 5.69 -7.52 19.91
CA LEU A 103 5.41 -7.57 18.47
C LEU A 103 4.20 -8.46 18.14
N THR A 104 3.94 -9.50 18.93
CA THR A 104 2.71 -10.29 18.82
C THR A 104 1.47 -9.41 19.05
N GLN A 105 1.52 -8.55 20.09
CA GLN A 105 0.44 -7.59 20.34
C GLN A 105 0.27 -6.60 19.17
N ASP A 106 1.37 -6.12 18.59
CA ASP A 106 1.32 -5.23 17.42
C ASP A 106 0.68 -5.93 16.20
N VAL A 107 1.00 -7.20 15.95
CA VAL A 107 0.40 -7.98 14.87
C VAL A 107 -1.10 -8.19 15.09
N GLU A 108 -1.54 -8.44 16.34
CA GLU A 108 -2.97 -8.48 16.68
C GLU A 108 -3.68 -7.14 16.44
N ASP A 109 -3.02 -6.02 16.75
CA ASP A 109 -3.58 -4.68 16.55
C ASP A 109 -3.70 -4.35 15.06
N ILE A 110 -2.72 -4.76 14.24
CA ILE A 110 -2.77 -4.63 12.78
C ILE A 110 -3.91 -5.49 12.22
N GLN A 111 -4.06 -6.73 12.68
CA GLN A 111 -5.16 -7.61 12.26
C GLN A 111 -6.52 -6.99 12.59
N SER A 112 -6.71 -6.53 13.83
CA SER A 112 -7.95 -5.88 14.26
C SER A 112 -8.27 -4.64 13.42
N SER A 113 -7.24 -3.90 13.03
CA SER A 113 -7.38 -2.71 12.18
C SER A 113 -7.76 -3.08 10.74
N ALA A 114 -7.19 -4.16 10.21
CA ALA A 114 -7.54 -4.68 8.89
C ALA A 114 -9.00 -5.16 8.84
N ASP A 115 -9.45 -5.87 9.88
CA ASP A 115 -10.84 -6.33 10.01
C ASP A 115 -11.81 -5.15 10.16
N PHE A 116 -11.46 -4.16 10.97
CA PHE A 116 -12.23 -2.92 11.10
C PHE A 116 -12.39 -2.22 9.74
N ILE A 117 -11.30 -2.02 8.99
CA ILE A 117 -11.32 -1.36 7.68
C ILE A 117 -12.26 -2.10 6.71
N ARG A 118 -12.17 -3.43 6.66
CA ARG A 118 -12.87 -4.26 5.67
C ARG A 118 -14.35 -4.49 5.95
N ASP A 119 -14.85 -4.09 7.11
CA ASP A 119 -16.26 -4.22 7.48
C ASP A 119 -16.92 -2.84 7.56
N GLY A 120 -17.81 -2.55 6.61
CA GLY A 120 -18.56 -1.30 6.52
C GLY A 120 -19.41 -0.95 7.73
N LYS A 121 -19.81 -1.95 8.52
CA LYS A 121 -20.55 -1.73 9.77
C LYS A 121 -19.60 -1.34 10.89
N LEU A 122 -18.43 -1.96 10.97
CA LEU A 122 -17.43 -1.63 11.99
C LEU A 122 -16.80 -0.26 11.72
N ASN A 123 -16.43 0.02 10.46
CA ASN A 123 -15.80 1.29 10.09
C ASN A 123 -16.76 2.49 10.08
N GLY A 124 -18.08 2.24 10.15
CA GLY A 124 -19.11 3.28 10.21
C GLY A 124 -19.31 4.06 8.90
N THR A 125 -18.70 3.62 7.79
CA THR A 125 -18.90 4.21 6.45
C THR A 125 -20.05 3.57 5.70
N GLY A 126 -20.51 2.38 6.11
CA GLY A 126 -21.55 1.63 5.42
C GLY A 126 -21.06 0.87 4.18
N ILE A 127 -19.77 0.95 3.85
CA ILE A 127 -19.15 0.21 2.75
C ILE A 127 -17.91 -0.57 3.23
N ASP A 128 -17.73 -1.76 2.67
CA ASP A 128 -16.53 -2.56 2.89
C ASP A 128 -15.37 -1.93 2.11
N LEU A 129 -14.32 -1.53 2.82
CA LEU A 129 -13.13 -0.94 2.21
C LEU A 129 -12.07 -2.00 1.92
N THR A 130 -11.32 -1.81 0.85
CA THR A 130 -10.16 -2.63 0.53
C THR A 130 -8.93 -2.07 1.22
N LEU A 131 -8.30 -2.84 2.11
CA LEU A 131 -6.99 -2.49 2.65
C LEU A 131 -5.93 -2.55 1.54
N SER A 132 -5.69 -1.41 0.90
CA SER A 132 -4.78 -1.32 -0.26
C SER A 132 -3.35 -1.02 0.14
N SER A 133 -3.14 -0.48 1.34
CA SER A 133 -1.81 -0.07 1.79
C SER A 133 -1.65 -0.18 3.31
N ILE A 134 -0.45 -0.59 3.74
CA ILE A 134 0.00 -0.38 5.13
C ILE A 134 1.25 0.49 5.07
N ILE A 135 1.24 1.61 5.80
CA ILE A 135 2.34 2.54 5.91
C ILE A 135 2.83 2.53 7.34
N SER A 136 4.13 2.39 7.52
CA SER A 136 4.71 2.12 8.84
C SER A 136 5.98 2.91 9.10
N HIS A 137 6.18 3.28 10.36
CA HIS A 137 7.40 3.91 10.84
C HIS A 137 8.11 3.04 11.88
N SER A 138 9.43 2.90 11.74
CA SER A 138 10.30 2.30 12.76
C SER A 138 9.81 0.90 13.18
N ARG A 139 9.62 0.67 14.49
CA ARG A 139 9.03 -0.56 15.03
C ARG A 139 7.73 -0.99 14.34
N GLY A 140 6.88 -0.04 13.96
CA GLY A 140 5.63 -0.35 13.25
C GLY A 140 5.87 -1.10 11.93
N GLY A 141 7.02 -0.87 11.28
CA GLY A 141 7.40 -1.59 10.06
C GLY A 141 7.81 -3.04 10.32
N VAL A 142 8.48 -3.30 11.45
CA VAL A 142 8.78 -4.69 11.87
C VAL A 142 7.48 -5.46 12.09
N ALA A 143 6.51 -4.86 12.81
CA ALA A 143 5.20 -5.46 13.04
C ALA A 143 4.41 -5.67 11.73
N MET A 144 4.42 -4.68 10.82
CA MET A 144 3.81 -4.79 9.49
C MET A 144 4.37 -5.98 8.71
N PHE A 145 5.69 -6.15 8.69
CA PHE A 145 6.32 -7.26 7.97
C PHE A 145 6.00 -8.63 8.58
N LEU A 146 5.98 -8.73 9.91
CA LEU A 146 5.56 -9.96 10.59
C LEU A 146 4.11 -10.31 10.27
N TRP A 147 3.21 -9.32 10.30
CA TRP A 147 1.81 -9.53 9.90
C TRP A 147 1.71 -9.95 8.42
N ALA A 148 2.43 -9.28 7.52
CA ALA A 148 2.42 -9.60 6.09
C ALA A 148 2.93 -11.02 5.81
N GLN A 149 3.96 -11.50 6.51
CA GLN A 149 4.43 -12.88 6.37
C GLN A 149 3.39 -13.91 6.80
N ILE A 150 2.64 -13.64 7.87
CA ILE A 150 1.52 -14.50 8.30
C ILE A 150 0.44 -14.53 7.22
N GLN A 151 0.03 -13.37 6.71
CA GLN A 151 -0.99 -13.29 5.66
C GLN A 151 -0.55 -13.96 4.35
N ASP A 152 0.72 -13.80 3.96
CA ASP A 152 1.26 -14.43 2.77
C ASP A 152 1.33 -15.95 2.91
N GLN A 153 1.67 -16.46 4.10
CA GLN A 153 1.64 -17.89 4.38
C GLN A 153 0.20 -18.43 4.30
N LEU A 154 -0.78 -17.74 4.89
CA LEU A 154 -2.20 -18.07 4.80
C LEU A 154 -2.66 -18.07 3.34
N GLY A 155 -2.31 -17.05 2.55
CA GLY A 155 -2.68 -16.96 1.14
C GLY A 155 -2.07 -18.08 0.28
N ARG A 156 -0.82 -18.48 0.54
CA ARG A 156 -0.20 -19.63 -0.13
C ARG A 156 -0.87 -20.94 0.21
N ALA A 157 -1.28 -21.08 1.48
CA ALA A 157 -2.05 -22.19 1.99
C ALA A 157 -3.53 -22.12 1.59
N GLY A 158 -3.96 -21.08 0.85
CA GLY A 158 -5.31 -20.89 0.36
C GLY A 158 -6.36 -20.65 1.43
N ASP A 159 -5.93 -20.16 2.58
CA ASP A 159 -6.86 -19.78 3.62
C ASP A 159 -7.65 -18.54 3.16
N PRO A 160 -8.99 -18.60 3.07
CA PRO A 160 -9.81 -17.48 2.61
C PRO A 160 -9.78 -16.28 3.57
N SER A 161 -9.26 -16.44 4.80
CA SER A 161 -9.05 -15.34 5.73
C SER A 161 -7.82 -14.49 5.41
N ALA A 162 -6.95 -14.95 4.49
CA ALA A 162 -5.74 -14.23 4.10
C ALA A 162 -6.07 -12.84 3.52
N ILE A 163 -5.40 -11.81 4.05
CA ILE A 163 -5.55 -10.44 3.59
C ILE A 163 -4.29 -10.06 2.82
N ILE A 164 -4.41 -9.91 1.50
CA ILE A 164 -3.30 -9.46 0.65
C ILE A 164 -3.35 -7.94 0.51
N VAL A 165 -2.27 -7.26 0.93
CA VAL A 165 -2.14 -5.81 0.79
C VAL A 165 -1.08 -5.51 -0.28
N PRO A 166 -1.48 -4.94 -1.44
CA PRO A 166 -0.57 -4.80 -2.57
C PRO A 166 0.59 -3.84 -2.33
N ASN A 167 0.43 -2.90 -1.39
CA ASN A 167 1.40 -1.84 -1.14
C ASN A 167 1.80 -1.80 0.34
N LEU A 168 3.07 -2.11 0.63
CA LEU A 168 3.66 -1.90 1.95
C LEU A 168 4.64 -0.72 1.89
N VAL A 169 4.59 0.16 2.88
CA VAL A 169 5.55 1.25 3.02
C VAL A 169 6.27 1.11 4.36
N ASN A 170 7.57 0.91 4.27
CA ASN A 170 8.51 0.84 5.38
C ASN A 170 9.29 2.17 5.47
N CYS A 171 9.09 2.93 6.54
CA CYS A 171 9.90 4.10 6.84
C CYS A 171 10.78 3.82 8.07
N SER A 172 12.09 3.73 7.86
CA SER A 172 13.09 3.53 8.92
C SER A 172 12.87 2.32 9.85
N ALA A 173 12.37 1.17 9.36
CA ALA A 173 12.37 -0.05 10.17
C ALA A 173 13.77 -0.66 10.32
N ARG A 174 13.99 -1.38 11.43
CA ARG A 174 15.20 -2.19 11.65
C ARG A 174 15.06 -3.52 10.92
N PHE A 175 16.10 -3.92 10.20
CA PHE A 175 16.21 -5.25 9.59
C PHE A 175 16.96 -6.20 10.51
N THR A 176 18.13 -5.79 11.01
CA THR A 176 18.96 -6.60 11.90
C THR A 176 18.48 -6.45 13.35
N SER A 177 17.38 -7.11 13.69
CA SER A 177 16.69 -6.99 14.99
C SER A 177 17.59 -7.03 16.23
N PRO A 178 18.60 -7.93 16.36
CA PRO A 178 19.43 -7.99 17.56
C PRO A 178 20.16 -6.70 17.93
N THR A 179 20.49 -5.87 16.93
CA THR A 179 21.21 -4.58 17.12
C THR A 179 20.37 -3.53 17.86
N VAL A 180 19.09 -3.80 18.12
CA VAL A 180 18.31 -2.96 19.04
C VAL A 180 18.93 -2.94 20.44
N LEU A 181 19.52 -4.07 20.87
CA LEU A 181 20.10 -4.20 22.21
C LEU A 181 21.35 -3.34 22.38
N ASP A 182 22.07 -3.03 21.31
CA ASP A 182 23.25 -2.15 21.33
C ASP A 182 22.90 -0.76 21.86
N ARG A 183 21.66 -0.31 21.65
CA ARG A 183 21.15 0.97 22.16
C ARG A 183 20.75 0.91 23.64
N TYR A 184 20.44 -0.28 24.14
CA TYR A 184 19.94 -0.49 25.50
C TYR A 184 20.93 -1.32 26.33
N ALA A 185 22.21 -0.94 26.30
CA ALA A 185 23.22 -1.49 27.19
C ALA A 185 22.80 -1.29 28.67
N GLY A 186 22.94 -2.33 29.49
CA GLY A 186 22.57 -2.27 30.91
C GLY A 186 21.10 -2.58 31.23
N LEU A 187 20.35 -3.14 30.27
CA LEU A 187 19.00 -3.68 30.50
C LEU A 187 18.96 -4.93 31.39
N GLU A 188 20.10 -5.58 31.59
CA GLU A 188 20.19 -6.85 32.31
C GLU A 188 19.68 -6.72 33.76
N GLY A 189 18.71 -7.55 34.12
CA GLY A 189 18.12 -7.57 35.47
C GLY A 189 17.10 -6.47 35.78
N LEU A 190 16.80 -5.58 34.82
CA LEU A 190 15.73 -4.59 34.96
C LEU A 190 14.43 -5.12 34.39
N ASP A 191 13.33 -5.00 35.14
CA ASP A 191 11.99 -5.23 34.59
C ASP A 191 11.47 -4.01 33.81
N PHE A 192 11.87 -2.80 34.22
CA PHE A 192 11.40 -1.54 33.64
C PHE A 192 12.49 -0.48 33.49
N ILE A 193 12.36 0.37 32.46
CA ILE A 193 13.16 1.58 32.24
C ILE A 193 12.23 2.79 32.21
N PRO A 194 12.50 3.88 32.96
CA PRO A 194 11.73 5.10 32.85
C PRO A 194 11.97 5.78 31.49
N VAL A 195 10.91 6.03 30.73
CA VAL A 195 10.96 6.75 29.45
C VAL A 195 9.89 7.82 29.38
N THR A 196 10.15 8.91 28.66
CA THR A 196 9.12 9.91 28.37
C THR A 196 8.40 9.53 27.08
N THR A 197 7.08 9.38 27.14
CA THR A 197 6.25 8.99 25.99
C THR A 197 4.93 9.76 25.98
N TYR A 198 4.27 9.82 24.83
CA TYR A 198 2.93 10.38 24.71
C TYR A 198 1.88 9.34 25.12
N ARG A 199 1.19 9.56 26.23
CA ARG A 199 0.07 8.73 26.71
C ARG A 199 -1.08 9.60 27.19
N ARG A 200 -2.30 9.20 26.85
CA ARG A 200 -3.55 9.81 27.36
C ARG A 200 -3.57 11.34 27.23
N GLY A 201 -3.19 11.85 26.06
CA GLY A 201 -3.24 13.28 25.73
C GLY A 201 -1.98 14.10 26.04
N SER A 202 -1.00 13.57 26.78
CA SER A 202 0.20 14.33 27.18
C SER A 202 1.49 13.50 27.20
N TYR A 203 2.64 14.17 27.09
CA TYR A 203 3.94 13.55 27.37
C TYR A 203 4.11 13.34 28.87
N GLN A 204 4.41 12.12 29.28
CA GLN A 204 4.61 11.74 30.67
C GLN A 204 5.68 10.65 30.79
N GLN A 205 6.28 10.54 31.97
CA GLN A 205 7.24 9.49 32.27
C GLN A 205 6.49 8.20 32.58
N ILE A 206 6.82 7.12 31.88
CA ILE A 206 6.27 5.78 32.12
C ILE A 206 7.40 4.77 32.31
N ASN A 207 7.07 3.64 32.94
CA ASN A 207 7.95 2.49 33.06
C ASN A 207 7.80 1.60 31.83
N LEU A 208 8.73 1.71 30.88
CA LEU A 208 8.80 0.84 29.71
C LEU A 208 9.33 -0.53 30.12
N SER A 209 8.62 -1.60 29.78
CA SER A 209 9.11 -2.95 30.04
C SER A 209 10.42 -3.23 29.30
N ALA A 210 11.40 -3.82 29.98
CA ALA A 210 12.60 -4.35 29.34
C ALA A 210 12.27 -5.48 28.34
N ARG A 211 11.22 -6.26 28.62
CA ARG A 211 10.76 -7.38 27.77
C ARG A 211 10.22 -6.90 26.44
N GLU A 212 9.68 -5.68 26.38
CA GLU A 212 9.29 -5.04 25.13
C GLU A 212 10.50 -4.83 24.20
N ILE A 213 11.64 -4.37 24.73
CA ILE A 213 12.88 -4.22 23.95
C ILE A 213 13.43 -5.58 23.51
N ILE A 214 13.40 -6.58 24.40
CA ILE A 214 13.80 -7.96 24.08
C ILE A 214 12.88 -8.56 23.01
N SER A 215 11.57 -8.26 23.04
CA SER A 215 10.65 -8.69 21.99
C SER A 215 11.05 -8.12 20.64
N LEU A 216 11.51 -6.87 20.59
CA LEU A 216 11.93 -6.21 19.36
C LEU A 216 13.26 -6.75 18.81
N SER A 217 14.08 -7.41 19.64
CA SER A 217 15.38 -7.96 19.22
C SER A 217 15.31 -9.33 18.57
N LYS A 218 14.15 -10.01 18.66
CA LYS A 218 13.96 -11.41 18.27
C LYS A 218 13.58 -11.69 16.81
N PRO A 219 12.82 -10.84 16.09
CA PRO A 219 12.35 -11.17 14.75
C PRO A 219 13.47 -11.46 13.76
N ASP A 220 13.26 -12.48 12.94
CA ASP A 220 14.11 -12.78 11.79
C ASP A 220 13.46 -12.29 10.50
N LEU A 221 13.91 -11.13 10.02
CA LEU A 221 13.41 -10.51 8.79
C LEU A 221 14.14 -10.99 7.53
N SER A 222 15.12 -11.91 7.66
CA SER A 222 15.80 -12.49 6.48
C SER A 222 14.83 -13.25 5.57
N LYS A 223 13.76 -13.82 6.15
CA LYS A 223 12.69 -14.52 5.44
C LYS A 223 11.78 -13.62 4.60
N LEU A 224 12.01 -12.31 4.55
CA LEU A 224 11.29 -11.42 3.64
C LEU A 224 11.60 -11.69 2.17
N THR A 225 12.70 -12.39 1.87
CA THR A 225 12.96 -12.97 0.53
C THR A 225 11.83 -13.85 0.05
N ASP A 226 11.16 -14.52 0.99
CA ASP A 226 10.11 -15.47 0.70
C ASP A 226 8.76 -14.79 0.57
N LEU A 227 8.57 -13.50 0.85
CA LEU A 227 7.28 -12.83 0.69
C LEU A 227 6.84 -12.87 -0.78
N SER A 228 5.55 -13.06 -1.09
CA SER A 228 5.11 -13.15 -2.49
C SER A 228 5.16 -11.80 -3.20
N ARG A 229 5.27 -11.82 -4.54
CA ARG A 229 5.30 -10.61 -5.37
C ARG A 229 3.97 -9.85 -5.40
N ASP A 230 2.92 -10.38 -4.75
CA ASP A 230 1.66 -9.67 -4.55
C ASP A 230 1.82 -8.49 -3.59
N TRP A 231 2.89 -8.49 -2.78
CA TRP A 231 3.24 -7.41 -1.86
C TRP A 231 4.39 -6.59 -2.45
N SER A 232 4.11 -5.39 -2.95
CA SER A 232 5.16 -4.46 -3.39
C SER A 232 5.55 -3.51 -2.27
N VAL A 233 6.84 -3.21 -2.13
CA VAL A 233 7.34 -2.48 -0.96
C VAL A 233 8.10 -1.20 -1.33
N LEU A 234 7.72 -0.08 -0.73
CA LEU A 234 8.55 1.14 -0.68
C LEU A 234 9.30 1.20 0.64
N SER A 235 10.61 1.39 0.59
CA SER A 235 11.47 1.67 1.74
C SER A 235 11.96 3.11 1.69
N VAL A 236 11.80 3.86 2.79
CA VAL A 236 12.30 5.24 2.93
C VAL A 236 13.18 5.37 4.17
N TYR A 237 14.40 5.88 4.00
CA TYR A 237 15.37 6.04 5.09
C TYR A 237 16.07 7.39 5.01
N GLY A 238 16.35 7.98 6.17
CA GLY A 238 17.25 9.13 6.28
C GLY A 238 18.71 8.68 6.35
N THR A 239 19.63 9.40 5.72
CA THR A 239 21.06 9.01 5.74
C THR A 239 21.73 9.30 7.07
N GLU A 240 21.16 10.16 7.91
CA GLU A 240 21.65 10.50 9.25
C GLU A 240 20.76 9.90 10.35
N ASP A 241 20.17 8.74 10.07
CA ASP A 241 19.49 7.93 11.08
C ASP A 241 20.52 7.34 12.05
N GLU A 242 20.59 7.89 13.26
CA GLU A 242 21.44 7.40 14.36
C GLU A 242 20.77 6.28 15.17
N ILE A 243 19.49 5.99 14.90
CA ILE A 243 18.73 4.97 15.62
C ILE A 243 18.81 3.63 14.92
N ILE A 244 18.68 3.63 13.59
CA ILE A 244 18.69 2.44 12.75
C ILE A 244 20.00 2.38 11.98
N PRO A 245 20.73 1.26 12.03
CA PRO A 245 21.95 1.11 11.27
C PRO A 245 21.73 1.36 9.78
N LYS A 246 22.59 2.19 9.16
CA LYS A 246 22.45 2.59 7.74
C LYS A 246 22.39 1.39 6.79
N TYR A 247 23.04 0.27 7.13
CA TYR A 247 23.02 -0.94 6.29
C TYR A 247 21.67 -1.67 6.29
N ASP A 248 20.75 -1.39 7.22
CA ASP A 248 19.43 -2.04 7.25
C ASP A 248 18.58 -1.67 6.04
N SER A 249 18.74 -0.46 5.50
CA SER A 249 18.06 -0.07 4.26
C SER A 249 18.51 -0.94 3.08
N ALA A 250 19.80 -1.31 3.04
CA ALA A 250 20.35 -2.21 2.03
C ALA A 250 19.89 -3.66 2.27
N ASN A 251 19.82 -4.10 3.52
CA ASN A 251 19.31 -5.43 3.85
C ASN A 251 17.85 -5.61 3.42
N PHE A 252 16.98 -4.63 3.70
CA PHE A 252 15.61 -4.64 3.18
C PHE A 252 15.56 -4.64 1.65
N ALA A 253 16.37 -3.81 0.99
CA ALA A 253 16.41 -3.77 -0.46
C ALA A 253 16.82 -5.10 -1.08
N ASN A 254 17.84 -5.76 -0.50
CA ASN A 254 18.29 -7.08 -0.95
C ASN A 254 17.21 -8.15 -0.71
N ALA A 255 16.57 -8.16 0.46
CA ALA A 255 15.55 -9.16 0.79
C ALA A 255 14.27 -8.98 -0.04
N LEU A 256 13.86 -7.74 -0.32
CA LEU A 256 12.57 -7.46 -0.95
C LEU A 256 12.64 -7.32 -2.47
N ASN A 257 13.84 -7.23 -3.07
CA ASN A 257 14.03 -7.23 -4.51
C ASN A 257 13.84 -8.63 -5.12
N ARG A 258 12.58 -9.05 -5.25
CA ARG A 258 12.14 -10.38 -5.68
C ARG A 258 11.71 -10.43 -7.15
N GLY A 259 11.89 -9.32 -7.87
CA GLY A 259 11.48 -9.15 -9.27
C GLY A 259 11.15 -7.69 -9.61
N PRO A 260 10.83 -7.41 -10.88
CA PRO A 260 10.54 -6.05 -11.33
C PRO A 260 9.47 -5.37 -10.48
N LEU A 261 9.78 -4.16 -10.02
CA LEU A 261 8.93 -3.29 -9.19
C LEU A 261 8.43 -3.89 -7.86
N SER A 262 9.03 -4.99 -7.39
CA SER A 262 8.69 -5.60 -6.10
C SER A 262 9.22 -4.82 -4.89
N HIS A 263 10.26 -4.00 -5.08
CA HIS A 263 10.83 -3.10 -4.08
C HIS A 263 11.29 -1.79 -4.71
N THR A 264 11.22 -0.69 -3.94
CA THR A 264 11.83 0.60 -4.26
C THR A 264 12.46 1.17 -2.99
N LEU A 265 13.72 1.59 -3.07
CA LEU A 265 14.42 2.28 -1.98
C LEU A 265 14.54 3.78 -2.27
N LYS A 266 14.18 4.62 -1.28
CA LYS A 266 14.43 6.06 -1.26
C LYS A 266 15.31 6.39 -0.07
N LEU A 267 16.42 7.07 -0.33
CA LEU A 267 17.31 7.61 0.70
C LEU A 267 17.19 9.13 0.69
N ILE A 268 17.00 9.72 1.86
CA ILE A 268 16.91 11.18 2.03
C ILE A 268 18.20 11.65 2.70
N PRO A 269 19.09 12.35 1.97
CA PRO A 269 20.29 12.95 2.57
C PRO A 269 19.93 13.90 3.71
N ASP A 270 20.77 13.95 4.75
CA ASP A 270 20.62 14.80 5.94
C ASP A 270 19.41 14.48 6.86
N ALA A 271 18.51 13.58 6.47
CA ALA A 271 17.38 13.22 7.32
C ALA A 271 17.77 12.29 8.47
N ASP A 272 17.27 12.59 9.67
CA ASP A 272 17.35 11.74 10.87
C ASP A 272 16.28 10.62 10.86
N HIS A 273 16.21 9.84 11.95
CA HIS A 273 15.24 8.76 12.15
C HIS A 273 13.76 9.18 12.01
N ASN A 274 13.47 10.45 12.26
CA ASN A 274 12.14 11.04 12.23
C ASN A 274 11.95 11.99 11.02
N PHE A 275 12.86 11.91 10.06
CA PHE A 275 12.88 12.70 8.84
C PHE A 275 12.91 14.22 9.08
N TYR A 276 13.69 14.65 10.05
CA TYR A 276 14.11 16.05 10.19
C TYR A 276 15.57 16.19 9.78
N GLY A 277 15.92 17.36 9.25
CA GLY A 277 17.31 17.70 8.94
C GLY A 277 18.19 17.59 10.18
N HIS A 278 19.29 16.87 10.03
CA HIS A 278 20.34 16.75 11.02
C HIS A 278 21.05 18.12 11.18
N LYS A 279 21.26 18.84 10.07
CA LYS A 279 21.85 20.19 10.08
C LYS A 279 20.82 21.26 10.47
N GLU A 280 21.26 22.19 11.30
CA GLU A 280 20.53 23.44 11.55
C GLU A 280 20.91 24.49 10.51
N ILE A 281 19.89 25.14 9.95
CA ILE A 281 20.00 26.28 9.05
C ILE A 281 20.34 27.51 9.89
N LYS A 282 21.46 28.14 9.58
CA LYS A 282 21.94 29.40 10.15
C LYS A 282 21.58 30.57 9.25
N ALA A 283 21.72 31.79 9.78
CA ALA A 283 21.31 33.01 9.08
C ALA A 283 22.12 33.30 7.81
N ASP A 284 23.36 32.83 7.76
CA ASP A 284 24.33 32.98 6.68
C ASP A 284 24.40 31.78 5.73
N ASP A 285 23.67 30.70 6.02
CA ASP A 285 23.66 29.52 5.16
C ASP A 285 22.93 29.79 3.84
N GLU A 286 23.45 29.23 2.75
CA GLU A 286 22.74 29.19 1.48
C GLU A 286 21.56 28.21 1.57
N LEU A 287 20.37 28.74 1.88
CA LEU A 287 19.16 27.94 2.12
C LEU A 287 18.83 26.97 0.97
N HIS A 288 19.15 27.33 -0.27
CA HIS A 288 18.88 26.46 -1.41
C HIS A 288 19.79 25.22 -1.44
N GLU A 289 21.01 25.28 -0.90
CA GLU A 289 21.89 24.11 -0.80
C GLU A 289 21.42 23.13 0.28
N LEU A 290 20.95 23.65 1.42
CA LEU A 290 20.46 22.83 2.54
C LEU A 290 19.02 22.35 2.34
N ASN A 291 18.21 23.12 1.62
CA ASN A 291 16.80 22.84 1.36
C ASN A 291 16.47 22.99 -0.14
N PRO A 292 17.04 22.14 -1.01
CA PRO A 292 16.89 22.27 -2.47
C PRO A 292 15.45 22.11 -2.94
N TYR A 293 14.60 21.43 -2.16
CA TYR A 293 13.18 21.22 -2.46
C TYR A 293 12.26 22.28 -1.83
N ASN A 294 12.82 23.29 -1.16
CA ASN A 294 12.07 24.34 -0.46
C ASN A 294 10.97 23.79 0.45
N LEU A 295 11.31 22.73 1.21
CA LEU A 295 10.39 22.09 2.14
C LEU A 295 10.16 22.99 3.36
N PRO A 296 8.98 22.88 4.02
CA PRO A 296 8.75 23.57 5.29
C PRO A 296 9.81 23.20 6.35
N LEU A 297 10.05 24.11 7.28
CA LEU A 297 11.05 23.93 8.34
C LEU A 297 10.40 23.56 9.67
N LYS A 298 11.04 22.66 10.43
CA LYS A 298 10.72 22.42 11.84
C LYS A 298 11.33 23.54 12.68
N ASN A 299 10.49 24.23 13.46
CA ASN A 299 10.87 25.35 14.33
C ASN A 299 11.69 26.44 13.62
N GLY A 300 11.54 26.59 12.30
CA GLY A 300 12.29 27.54 11.49
C GLY A 300 13.79 27.25 11.32
N LYS A 301 14.29 26.10 11.80
CA LYS A 301 15.74 25.84 11.90
C LYS A 301 16.21 24.57 11.19
N ARG A 302 15.35 23.58 10.99
CA ARG A 302 15.73 22.30 10.36
C ARG A 302 14.76 21.96 9.26
N VAL A 303 15.24 21.40 8.15
CA VAL A 303 14.38 20.97 7.05
C VAL A 303 13.43 19.88 7.55
N ASN A 304 12.14 19.99 7.24
CA ASN A 304 11.18 18.95 7.59
C ASN A 304 11.00 17.99 6.39
N TYR A 305 11.84 16.96 6.32
CA TYR A 305 11.76 15.95 5.26
C TYR A 305 10.53 15.05 5.35
N ASN A 306 9.71 15.12 6.40
CA ASN A 306 8.41 14.44 6.45
C ASN A 306 7.51 14.79 5.25
N TYR A 307 7.63 16.02 4.70
CA TYR A 307 6.92 16.40 3.48
C TYR A 307 7.41 15.65 2.24
N LEU A 308 8.73 15.40 2.15
CA LEU A 308 9.34 14.62 1.07
C LEU A 308 9.03 13.12 1.20
N VAL A 309 9.02 12.59 2.43
CA VAL A 309 8.53 11.22 2.70
C VAL A 309 7.10 11.09 2.22
N THR A 310 6.25 12.07 2.52
CA THR A 310 4.86 12.08 2.06
C THR A 310 4.76 12.15 0.54
N ASP A 311 5.59 12.97 -0.12
CA ASP A 311 5.68 13.03 -1.59
C ASP A 311 6.02 11.65 -2.19
N TYR A 312 7.00 10.93 -1.64
CA TYR A 312 7.36 9.58 -2.11
C TYR A 312 6.26 8.54 -1.90
N ILE A 313 5.53 8.62 -0.78
CA ILE A 313 4.44 7.70 -0.50
C ILE A 313 3.25 7.96 -1.43
N ILE A 314 2.87 9.22 -1.63
CA ILE A 314 1.79 9.57 -2.56
C ILE A 314 2.14 9.13 -3.98
N ASP A 315 3.34 9.45 -4.47
CA ASP A 315 3.83 9.02 -5.78
C ASP A 315 3.75 7.49 -5.94
N PHE A 316 4.23 6.75 -4.94
CA PHE A 316 4.17 5.29 -4.94
C PHE A 316 2.74 4.74 -5.02
N LEU A 317 1.76 5.42 -4.41
CA LEU A 317 0.36 4.99 -4.34
C LEU A 317 -0.53 5.55 -5.46
N THR A 318 0.03 6.30 -6.41
CA THR A 318 -0.71 6.76 -7.59
C THR A 318 -1.26 5.59 -8.41
N PRO A 319 -2.43 5.76 -9.07
CA PRO A 319 -3.00 4.74 -9.95
C PRO A 319 -2.02 4.28 -11.05
N GLU A 320 -1.24 5.21 -11.60
CA GLU A 320 -0.24 4.94 -12.62
C GLU A 320 0.84 4.00 -12.09
N MET A 321 1.38 4.28 -10.91
CA MET A 321 2.42 3.47 -10.29
C MET A 321 1.89 2.10 -9.84
N GLU A 322 0.66 2.03 -9.33
CA GLU A 322 -0.01 0.75 -9.04
C GLU A 322 -0.21 -0.08 -10.30
N LEU A 323 -0.64 0.54 -11.41
CA LEU A 323 -0.82 -0.14 -12.69
C LEU A 323 0.52 -0.70 -13.21
N GLN A 324 1.61 0.06 -13.12
CA GLN A 324 2.95 -0.43 -13.50
C GLN A 324 3.35 -1.67 -12.68
N ARG A 325 3.12 -1.65 -11.36
CA ARG A 325 3.39 -2.82 -10.51
C ARG A 325 2.51 -4.01 -10.87
N PHE A 326 1.21 -3.79 -11.10
CA PHE A 326 0.30 -4.84 -11.55
C PHE A 326 0.71 -5.45 -12.89
N ILE A 327 1.15 -4.64 -13.85
CA ILE A 327 1.65 -5.13 -15.14
C ILE A 327 2.92 -5.96 -14.92
N ALA A 328 3.85 -5.49 -14.08
CA ALA A 328 5.09 -6.18 -13.79
C ALA A 328 4.89 -7.55 -13.09
N THR A 329 3.86 -7.69 -12.25
CA THR A 329 3.54 -8.95 -11.57
C THR A 329 2.67 -9.87 -12.41
N SER A 330 1.79 -9.33 -13.26
CA SER A 330 0.85 -10.11 -14.07
C SER A 330 1.26 -10.29 -15.54
N ARG A 331 2.45 -9.84 -15.94
CA ARG A 331 2.99 -10.02 -17.30
C ARG A 331 2.98 -11.50 -17.70
N ASP A 332 3.49 -12.34 -16.80
CA ASP A 332 3.52 -13.79 -16.92
C ASP A 332 2.74 -14.38 -15.76
N ILE A 333 1.72 -15.18 -16.05
CA ILE A 333 0.97 -15.90 -15.03
C ILE A 333 1.39 -17.37 -15.11
N GLY A 334 2.08 -17.84 -14.06
CA GLY A 334 2.76 -19.14 -14.07
C GLY A 334 3.94 -19.13 -15.04
N ARG A 335 3.77 -19.76 -16.21
CA ARG A 335 4.80 -19.80 -17.27
C ARG A 335 4.30 -19.25 -18.61
N VAL A 336 3.13 -18.62 -18.60
CA VAL A 336 2.46 -18.15 -19.82
C VAL A 336 2.35 -16.64 -19.78
N ALA A 337 2.80 -15.99 -20.85
CA ALA A 337 2.59 -14.56 -21.03
C ALA A 337 1.09 -14.26 -21.08
N ARG A 338 0.59 -13.43 -20.17
CA ARG A 338 -0.81 -13.03 -20.13
C ARG A 338 -1.19 -12.22 -21.36
N TRP A 339 -0.35 -11.27 -21.73
CA TRP A 339 -0.58 -10.35 -22.84
C TRP A 339 -0.12 -10.98 -24.16
N LYS A 340 -0.98 -10.93 -25.19
CA LYS A 340 -0.64 -11.37 -26.54
C LYS A 340 -0.67 -10.16 -27.47
N ASN A 341 0.34 -10.03 -28.31
CA ASN A 341 0.33 -9.00 -29.34
C ASN A 341 -0.48 -9.51 -30.53
N VAL A 342 -1.66 -8.95 -30.76
CA VAL A 342 -2.50 -9.23 -31.93
C VAL A 342 -2.64 -7.93 -32.68
N ASP A 343 -2.03 -7.87 -33.87
CA ASP A 343 -2.00 -6.65 -34.66
C ASP A 343 -3.42 -6.16 -35.00
N GLY A 344 -3.65 -4.86 -34.79
CA GLY A 344 -4.97 -4.26 -34.94
C GLY A 344 -5.94 -4.44 -33.76
N VAL A 345 -5.54 -5.14 -32.69
CA VAL A 345 -6.40 -5.38 -31.52
C VAL A 345 -5.73 -4.98 -30.22
N SER A 346 -6.37 -4.06 -29.51
CA SER A 346 -5.92 -3.62 -28.19
C SER A 346 -6.35 -4.58 -27.07
N ASN A 347 -5.61 -4.55 -25.97
CA ASN A 347 -5.96 -5.20 -24.70
C ASN A 347 -6.18 -6.73 -24.80
N PHE A 348 -5.52 -7.41 -25.76
CA PHE A 348 -5.65 -8.84 -25.98
C PHE A 348 -4.86 -9.64 -24.93
N ARG A 349 -5.57 -10.41 -24.10
CA ARG A 349 -4.98 -11.13 -22.97
C ARG A 349 -5.64 -12.47 -22.69
N ASP A 350 -4.82 -13.42 -22.27
CA ASP A 350 -5.21 -14.72 -21.74
C ASP A 350 -5.93 -14.52 -20.40
N VAL A 351 -7.06 -15.23 -20.24
CA VAL A 351 -7.83 -15.24 -18.99
C VAL A 351 -7.34 -16.33 -18.04
N GLY A 352 -6.52 -17.27 -18.51
CA GLY A 352 -6.00 -18.37 -17.70
C GLY A 352 -4.73 -18.04 -16.91
N GLY A 353 -4.26 -19.06 -16.19
CA GLY A 353 -3.09 -19.02 -15.31
C GLY A 353 -3.40 -18.70 -13.85
N TRP A 354 -4.57 -18.11 -13.56
CA TRP A 354 -4.94 -17.77 -12.19
C TRP A 354 -5.21 -19.02 -11.34
N ARG A 355 -4.75 -19.00 -10.10
CA ARG A 355 -5.01 -20.07 -9.14
C ARG A 355 -6.48 -20.02 -8.71
N ASN A 356 -7.12 -21.17 -8.60
CA ASN A 356 -8.46 -21.25 -8.03
C ASN A 356 -8.39 -20.97 -6.52
N GLN A 357 -9.27 -20.09 -6.02
CA GLN A 357 -9.35 -19.74 -4.60
C GLN A 357 -9.81 -20.91 -3.74
N ASP A 358 -10.77 -21.72 -4.20
CA ASP A 358 -11.35 -22.83 -3.44
C ASP A 358 -10.51 -24.11 -3.50
N HIS A 359 -9.66 -24.23 -4.53
CA HIS A 359 -8.90 -25.43 -4.81
C HIS A 359 -7.49 -25.12 -5.31
N LEU A 360 -6.56 -25.11 -4.36
CA LEU A 360 -5.18 -24.63 -4.51
C LEU A 360 -4.29 -25.40 -5.47
N VAL A 361 -4.73 -26.57 -5.93
CA VAL A 361 -4.03 -27.40 -6.93
C VAL A 361 -4.53 -27.08 -8.34
N TYR A 362 -5.72 -26.48 -8.47
CA TYR A 362 -6.32 -26.14 -9.76
C TYR A 362 -6.00 -24.71 -10.16
N TYR A 363 -5.80 -24.54 -11.47
CA TYR A 363 -5.55 -23.26 -12.11
C TYR A 363 -6.53 -23.12 -13.27
N VAL A 364 -6.96 -21.90 -13.54
CA VAL A 364 -7.69 -21.59 -14.77
C VAL A 364 -6.78 -21.95 -15.94
N LYS A 365 -7.23 -22.84 -16.81
CA LYS A 365 -6.40 -23.37 -17.90
C LYS A 365 -5.98 -22.23 -18.84
N PRO A 366 -4.66 -21.98 -19.03
CA PRO A 366 -4.18 -20.98 -19.98
C PRO A 366 -4.47 -21.41 -21.42
N HIS A 367 -4.45 -20.45 -22.34
CA HIS A 367 -4.69 -20.65 -23.77
C HIS A 367 -6.06 -21.23 -24.11
N PHE A 368 -7.03 -21.11 -23.20
CA PHE A 368 -8.39 -21.61 -23.42
C PHE A 368 -9.38 -20.49 -23.78
N ALA A 369 -9.28 -19.35 -23.07
CA ALA A 369 -10.13 -18.19 -23.29
C ALA A 369 -9.30 -16.91 -23.25
N PHE A 370 -9.63 -15.98 -24.13
CA PHE A 370 -8.96 -14.68 -24.24
C PHE A 370 -10.00 -13.57 -24.18
N ARG A 371 -9.59 -12.41 -23.67
CA ARG A 371 -10.36 -11.17 -23.72
C ARG A 371 -9.59 -10.13 -24.51
N CYS A 372 -10.28 -9.34 -25.30
CA CYS A 372 -9.71 -8.19 -26.00
C CYS A 372 -10.65 -6.99 -26.00
N ALA A 373 -10.20 -5.87 -26.58
CA ALA A 373 -11.06 -4.76 -26.93
C ALA A 373 -11.79 -5.04 -28.27
N ASN A 374 -12.25 -4.00 -28.94
CA ASN A 374 -12.83 -4.11 -30.28
C ASN A 374 -11.85 -4.75 -31.28
N ILE A 375 -12.38 -5.61 -32.16
CA ILE A 375 -11.65 -6.38 -33.17
C ILE A 375 -11.77 -5.80 -34.60
N ALA A 376 -12.49 -4.71 -34.79
CA ALA A 376 -12.70 -4.08 -36.10
C ALA A 376 -11.38 -3.72 -36.82
N GLY A 377 -10.33 -3.39 -36.05
CA GLY A 377 -9.01 -3.06 -36.57
C GLY A 377 -8.13 -4.26 -36.95
N LEU A 378 -8.60 -5.51 -36.84
CA LEU A 378 -7.79 -6.70 -37.12
C LEU A 378 -7.17 -6.66 -38.52
N THR A 379 -5.86 -6.80 -38.57
CA THR A 379 -5.10 -6.93 -39.83
C THR A 379 -4.97 -8.40 -40.23
N GLU A 380 -4.48 -8.68 -41.45
CA GLU A 380 -4.16 -10.06 -41.87
C GLU A 380 -3.11 -10.71 -40.96
N THR A 381 -2.12 -9.94 -40.48
CA THR A 381 -1.14 -10.40 -39.50
C THR A 381 -1.78 -10.71 -38.15
N GLY A 382 -2.74 -9.89 -37.71
CA GLY A 382 -3.56 -10.14 -36.53
C GLY A 382 -4.36 -11.44 -36.65
N LEU A 383 -5.02 -11.66 -37.78
CA LEU A 383 -5.80 -12.88 -38.06
C LEU A 383 -4.92 -14.15 -38.08
N GLN A 384 -3.73 -14.08 -38.68
CA GLN A 384 -2.77 -15.18 -38.63
C GLN A 384 -2.34 -15.47 -37.19
N THR A 385 -2.19 -14.43 -36.36
CA THR A 385 -1.87 -14.59 -34.94
C THR A 385 -3.01 -15.30 -34.19
N LEU A 386 -4.27 -14.94 -34.45
CA LEU A 386 -5.42 -15.64 -33.87
C LEU A 386 -5.46 -17.12 -34.27
N GLN A 387 -5.16 -17.42 -35.54
CA GLN A 387 -5.08 -18.80 -36.02
C GLN A 387 -3.95 -19.57 -35.33
N ASN A 388 -2.77 -18.98 -35.16
CA ASN A 388 -1.63 -19.58 -34.46
C ASN A 388 -1.91 -19.82 -32.97
N LEU A 389 -2.72 -18.94 -32.34
CA LEU A 389 -3.22 -19.13 -30.97
C LEU A 389 -4.30 -20.22 -30.87
N GLY A 390 -4.78 -20.75 -32.00
CA GLY A 390 -5.79 -21.80 -32.05
C GLY A 390 -7.22 -21.29 -31.81
N ILE A 391 -7.48 -19.99 -31.98
CA ILE A 391 -8.81 -19.42 -31.80
C ILE A 391 -9.77 -20.00 -32.83
N LYS A 392 -10.91 -20.52 -32.36
CA LYS A 392 -11.97 -21.11 -33.21
C LYS A 392 -13.24 -20.29 -33.23
N ALA A 393 -13.54 -19.60 -32.14
CA ALA A 393 -14.73 -18.80 -31.99
C ALA A 393 -14.41 -17.46 -31.32
N ILE A 394 -15.13 -16.42 -31.75
CA ILE A 394 -15.16 -15.11 -31.12
C ILE A 394 -16.59 -14.86 -30.66
N PHE A 395 -16.77 -14.68 -29.35
CA PHE A 395 -18.05 -14.26 -28.78
C PHE A 395 -18.07 -12.74 -28.74
N ASP A 396 -18.85 -12.12 -29.63
CA ASP A 396 -19.00 -10.67 -29.69
C ASP A 396 -20.15 -10.25 -28.77
N LEU A 397 -19.79 -9.62 -27.66
CA LEU A 397 -20.72 -9.23 -26.59
C LEU A 397 -21.31 -7.82 -26.79
N ARG A 398 -20.87 -7.11 -27.85
CA ARG A 398 -21.31 -5.76 -28.20
C ARG A 398 -22.75 -5.75 -28.69
N SER A 399 -23.45 -4.65 -28.42
CA SER A 399 -24.80 -4.37 -28.93
C SER A 399 -24.85 -4.29 -30.45
N ASP A 400 -26.04 -4.37 -31.03
CA ASP A 400 -26.24 -4.23 -32.47
C ASP A 400 -25.75 -2.86 -32.99
N GLY A 401 -25.94 -1.81 -32.18
CA GLY A 401 -25.51 -0.44 -32.49
C GLY A 401 -23.99 -0.29 -32.54
N GLU A 402 -23.28 -0.76 -31.51
CA GLU A 402 -21.82 -0.76 -31.47
C GLU A 402 -21.23 -1.55 -32.66
N VAL A 403 -21.78 -2.72 -32.97
CA VAL A 403 -21.31 -3.54 -34.11
C VAL A 403 -21.53 -2.82 -35.43
N LYS A 404 -22.66 -2.12 -35.60
CA LYS A 404 -22.95 -1.35 -36.81
C LYS A 404 -22.03 -0.13 -36.97
N ASN A 405 -21.68 0.53 -35.87
CA ASN A 405 -20.82 1.71 -35.89
C ASN A 405 -19.35 1.35 -36.11
N ASP A 406 -18.85 0.38 -35.36
CA ASP A 406 -17.43 0.01 -35.37
C ASP A 406 -17.08 -1.02 -36.44
N GLY A 407 -18.03 -1.86 -36.83
CA GLY A 407 -17.82 -3.00 -37.72
C GLY A 407 -17.11 -4.18 -37.06
N TYR A 408 -16.78 -5.16 -37.92
CA TYR A 408 -15.97 -6.33 -37.62
C TYR A 408 -15.35 -6.90 -38.91
N PRO A 409 -14.31 -7.74 -38.84
CA PRO A 409 -13.67 -8.28 -40.03
C PRO A 409 -14.54 -9.33 -40.75
N ASP A 410 -14.75 -9.16 -42.06
CA ASP A 410 -15.55 -10.08 -42.89
C ASP A 410 -14.81 -11.38 -43.26
N ASN A 411 -13.50 -11.44 -43.06
CA ASN A 411 -12.64 -12.54 -43.50
C ASN A 411 -12.32 -13.57 -42.40
N LEU A 412 -12.95 -13.49 -41.22
CA LEU A 412 -12.72 -14.42 -40.10
C LEU A 412 -12.86 -15.90 -40.52
N SER A 413 -13.87 -16.21 -41.34
CA SER A 413 -14.14 -17.57 -41.83
C SER A 413 -13.01 -18.16 -42.67
N LYS A 414 -12.25 -17.32 -43.42
CA LYS A 414 -11.07 -17.77 -44.19
C LYS A 414 -9.96 -18.31 -43.30
N TYR A 415 -9.89 -17.84 -42.06
CA TYR A 415 -8.93 -18.29 -41.06
C TYR A 415 -9.50 -19.40 -40.15
N GLY A 416 -10.72 -19.88 -40.43
CA GLY A 416 -11.39 -20.92 -39.65
C GLY A 416 -11.92 -20.42 -38.30
N ILE A 417 -12.24 -19.13 -38.21
CA ILE A 417 -12.77 -18.48 -37.00
C ILE A 417 -14.25 -18.15 -37.22
N GLU A 418 -15.09 -18.59 -36.30
CA GLU A 418 -16.52 -18.27 -36.27
C GLU A 418 -16.79 -17.08 -35.36
N ARG A 419 -17.52 -16.07 -35.85
CA ARG A 419 -18.04 -14.99 -35.00
C ARG A 419 -19.43 -15.39 -34.50
N ILE A 420 -19.58 -15.52 -33.20
CA ILE A 420 -20.85 -15.74 -32.51
C ILE A 420 -21.26 -14.41 -31.89
N HIS A 421 -22.26 -13.77 -32.47
CA HIS A 421 -22.80 -12.54 -31.92
C HIS A 421 -23.75 -12.88 -30.77
N SER A 422 -23.39 -12.45 -29.56
CA SER A 422 -24.09 -12.76 -28.32
C SER A 422 -24.17 -11.49 -27.46
N PRO A 423 -24.90 -10.45 -27.92
CA PRO A 423 -24.97 -9.17 -27.25
C PRO A 423 -25.46 -9.35 -25.80
N VAL A 424 -24.80 -8.68 -24.85
CA VAL A 424 -25.30 -8.64 -23.45
C VAL A 424 -26.60 -7.81 -23.39
N PHE A 425 -26.70 -6.78 -24.23
CA PHE A 425 -27.88 -5.94 -24.44
C PHE A 425 -28.11 -5.76 -25.93
N SER A 426 -29.32 -6.05 -26.41
CA SER A 426 -29.63 -6.06 -27.84
C SER A 426 -29.76 -4.65 -28.45
N ASN A 427 -30.43 -3.71 -27.76
CA ASN A 427 -30.83 -2.43 -28.36
C ASN A 427 -30.31 -1.16 -27.66
N ASP A 428 -29.67 -1.26 -26.49
CA ASP A 428 -29.23 -0.09 -25.74
C ASP A 428 -27.72 0.15 -25.94
N ASP A 429 -27.38 1.31 -26.50
CA ASP A 429 -26.01 1.81 -26.65
C ASP A 429 -25.61 2.55 -25.36
N TYR A 430 -24.69 1.97 -24.60
CA TYR A 430 -24.14 2.55 -23.37
C TYR A 430 -22.63 2.83 -23.51
N SER A 431 -22.21 3.24 -24.71
CA SER A 431 -20.93 3.94 -24.85
C SER A 431 -20.90 5.12 -23.85
N PRO A 432 -19.75 5.38 -23.18
CA PRO A 432 -19.66 6.52 -22.26
C PRO A 432 -20.07 7.77 -23.02
N GLN A 433 -21.07 8.49 -22.53
CA GLN A 433 -21.47 9.74 -23.16
C GLN A 433 -20.27 10.70 -23.19
N PRO A 434 -20.05 11.41 -24.30
CA PRO A 434 -18.86 12.22 -24.54
C PRO A 434 -18.66 13.35 -23.53
#